data_AF-H6BHV3-F1
#
_entry.id   AF-H6BHV3-F1
#
_cell.length_a   1.000
_cell.length_b   1.000
_cell.length_c   1.000
_cell.angle_alpha   90.00
_cell.angle_beta   90.00
_cell.angle_gamma   90.00
#
_symmetry.space_group_name_H-M   'P 1'
#
loop_
_entity.id
_entity.type
_entity.pdbx_description
1 polymer ?
#
loop_
_entity_poly.entity_id
_entity_poly.type
_entity_poly.pdbx_seq_one_letter_code
_entity_poly.pdbx_strand_id
1 'polypeptide(L)'
;MWWFGDSSSFLTCFYSVLGMFFFIFILGMALLGLAFVVSQKCRYEGGKLTSFECGFDPLSSSRTPFSLRFFLLALLFLVFDLEMILLFPYIFSVMSVYSKMSVIGKMWGLIFLAVLVLGLMHELNEGTLDWELD
;
A
#
# COMPACT_ATOMS: atom_id res chain seq x y z
N MET A 1 27.56 -13.22 3.41
CA MET A 1 27.04 -13.72 2.12
C MET A 1 26.22 -14.98 2.39
N TRP A 2 25.04 -14.82 2.99
CA TRP A 2 24.10 -15.89 3.40
C TRP A 2 22.70 -15.66 2.80
N TRP A 3 22.57 -14.67 1.91
CA TRP A 3 21.30 -14.30 1.27
C TRP A 3 21.13 -14.92 -0.12
N PHE A 4 22.22 -15.41 -0.72
CA PHE A 4 22.17 -16.30 -1.87
C PHE A 4 22.22 -17.74 -1.34
N GLY A 5 21.07 -18.22 -0.85
CA GLY A 5 20.79 -19.65 -0.93
C GLY A 5 20.95 -20.10 -2.38
N ASP A 6 21.29 -21.38 -2.58
CA ASP A 6 21.60 -21.94 -3.90
C ASP A 6 20.65 -21.40 -4.99
N SER A 7 21.20 -20.89 -6.11
CA SER A 7 20.45 -20.16 -7.14
C SER A 7 19.20 -20.92 -7.63
N SER A 8 19.31 -22.25 -7.64
CA SER A 8 18.24 -23.22 -7.91
C SER A 8 17.02 -23.08 -6.98
N SER A 9 17.25 -22.93 -5.67
CA SER A 9 16.20 -22.82 -4.65
C SER A 9 15.45 -21.48 -4.72
N PHE A 10 16.17 -20.40 -4.99
CA PHE A 10 15.59 -19.08 -5.19
C PHE A 10 14.68 -19.04 -6.43
N LEU A 11 15.17 -19.59 -7.56
CA LEU A 11 14.39 -19.70 -8.78
C LEU A 11 13.12 -20.54 -8.57
N THR A 12 13.21 -21.63 -7.82
CA THR A 12 12.04 -22.48 -7.52
C THR A 12 10.96 -21.74 -6.72
N CYS A 13 11.35 -20.92 -5.73
CA CYS A 13 10.43 -20.07 -4.98
C CYS A 13 9.79 -19.00 -5.88
N PHE A 14 10.59 -18.39 -6.75
CA PHE A 14 10.08 -17.38 -7.68
C PHE A 14 9.05 -17.96 -8.65
N TYR A 15 9.34 -19.13 -9.24
CA TYR A 15 8.39 -19.82 -10.12
C TYR A 15 7.13 -20.28 -9.39
N SER A 16 7.23 -20.74 -8.13
CA SER A 16 6.06 -21.16 -7.36
C SER A 16 5.15 -19.97 -7.02
N VAL A 17 5.72 -18.83 -6.61
CA VAL A 17 4.98 -17.59 -6.33
C VAL A 17 4.30 -17.08 -7.60
N LEU A 18 5.01 -17.02 -8.72
CA LEU A 18 4.43 -16.65 -10.01
C LEU A 18 3.26 -17.58 -10.38
N GLY A 19 3.43 -18.90 -10.20
CA GLY A 19 2.38 -19.88 -10.45
C GLY A 19 1.11 -19.61 -9.64
N MET A 20 1.24 -19.25 -8.35
CA MET A 20 0.09 -18.88 -7.51
C MET A 20 -0.62 -17.62 -8.01
N PHE A 21 0.12 -16.58 -8.40
CA PHE A 21 -0.46 -15.35 -8.94
C PHE A 21 -1.25 -15.60 -10.23
N PHE A 22 -0.68 -16.38 -11.16
CA PHE A 22 -1.39 -16.75 -12.40
C PHE A 22 -2.65 -17.55 -12.12
N PHE A 23 -2.61 -18.48 -11.17
CA PHE A 23 -3.78 -19.26 -10.78
C PHE A 23 -4.91 -18.37 -10.25
N ILE A 24 -4.60 -17.44 -9.33
CA ILE A 24 -5.58 -16.51 -8.76
C ILE A 24 -6.18 -15.62 -9.86
N PHE A 25 -5.35 -15.13 -10.78
CA PHE A 25 -5.81 -14.31 -11.90
C PHE A 25 -6.77 -15.07 -12.84
N ILE A 26 -6.41 -16.29 -13.22
CA ILE A 26 -7.26 -17.15 -14.08
C ILE A 26 -8.57 -17.49 -13.36
N LEU A 27 -8.51 -17.82 -12.07
CA LEU A 27 -9.69 -18.07 -11.26
C LEU A 27 -10.62 -16.84 -11.23
N GLY A 28 -10.06 -15.64 -11.01
CA GLY A 28 -10.82 -14.39 -11.03
C GLY A 28 -11.51 -14.14 -12.37
N MET A 29 -10.80 -14.34 -13.48
CA MET A 29 -11.37 -14.22 -14.82
C MET A 29 -12.44 -15.29 -15.11
N ALA A 30 -12.25 -16.52 -14.64
CA ALA A 30 -13.24 -17.59 -14.79
C ALA A 30 -14.52 -17.28 -14.01
N LEU A 31 -14.40 -16.79 -12.77
CA LEU A 31 -15.55 -16.38 -11.94
C LEU A 31 -16.28 -15.19 -12.56
N LEU A 32 -15.56 -14.18 -13.07
CA LEU A 32 -16.17 -13.08 -13.82
C LEU A 32 -16.89 -13.58 -15.07
N GLY A 33 -16.27 -14.48 -15.84
CA GLY A 33 -16.88 -15.10 -17.02
C GLY A 33 -18.17 -15.86 -16.68
N LEU A 34 -18.16 -16.66 -15.62
CA LEU A 34 -19.36 -17.33 -15.12
C LEU A 34 -20.43 -16.32 -14.68
N ALA A 35 -20.05 -15.25 -13.98
CA ALA A 35 -20.99 -14.20 -13.60
C ALA A 35 -21.64 -13.53 -14.82
N PHE A 36 -20.89 -13.30 -15.90
CA PHE A 36 -21.43 -12.78 -17.16
C PHE A 36 -22.39 -13.77 -17.84
N VAL A 37 -22.07 -15.06 -17.86
CA VAL A 37 -22.93 -16.10 -18.47
C VAL A 37 -24.22 -16.30 -17.66
N VAL A 38 -24.14 -16.30 -16.33
CA VAL A 38 -25.30 -16.47 -15.44
C VAL A 38 -26.15 -15.21 -15.36
N SER A 39 -25.56 -14.03 -15.57
CA SER A 39 -26.24 -12.74 -15.47
C SER A 39 -27.36 -12.60 -16.50
N GLN A 40 -28.59 -12.44 -16.02
CA GLN A 40 -29.79 -12.19 -16.83
C GLN A 40 -29.91 -10.73 -17.32
N LYS A 41 -28.84 -9.93 -17.26
CA LYS A 41 -28.82 -8.49 -17.59
C LYS A 41 -28.95 -8.16 -19.09
N CYS A 42 -29.29 -9.12 -19.96
CA CYS A 42 -29.48 -8.86 -21.40
C CYS A 42 -30.63 -7.89 -21.74
N ARG A 43 -31.50 -7.54 -20.78
CA ARG A 43 -32.52 -6.49 -21.00
C ARG A 43 -31.96 -5.14 -20.58
N TYR A 44 -31.67 -4.31 -21.58
CA TYR A 44 -31.29 -2.91 -21.41
C TYR A 44 -32.48 -2.11 -20.87
N GLU A 45 -32.52 -1.89 -19.56
CA GLU A 45 -33.48 -0.99 -18.93
C GLU A 45 -32.75 0.28 -18.52
N GLY A 46 -33.00 1.40 -19.21
CA GLY A 46 -32.26 2.66 -19.04
C GLY A 46 -32.22 3.17 -17.60
N GLY A 47 -33.28 2.94 -16.81
CA GLY A 47 -33.35 3.32 -15.39
C GLY A 47 -32.43 2.53 -14.46
N LYS A 48 -31.87 1.38 -14.89
CA LYS A 48 -30.86 0.63 -14.12
C LYS A 48 -29.44 1.13 -14.36
N LEU A 49 -29.24 2.00 -15.36
CA LEU A 49 -27.94 2.57 -15.74
C LEU A 49 -27.75 4.01 -15.22
N THR A 50 -28.78 4.59 -14.59
CA THR A 50 -28.67 5.89 -13.93
C THR A 50 -27.88 5.77 -12.62
N SER A 51 -27.27 6.87 -12.20
CA SER A 51 -26.58 6.96 -10.91
C SER A 51 -27.50 6.55 -9.76
N PHE A 52 -26.90 5.95 -8.73
CA PHE A 52 -27.60 5.50 -7.53
C PHE A 52 -27.96 6.70 -6.65
N GLU A 53 -28.96 7.47 -7.07
CA GLU A 53 -29.64 8.48 -6.26
C GLU A 53 -31.09 8.57 -6.75
N CYS A 54 -31.79 7.44 -6.89
CA CYS A 54 -33.22 7.41 -7.26
C CYS A 54 -33.63 8.31 -8.46
N GLY A 55 -32.75 8.49 -9.46
CA GLY A 55 -33.04 9.34 -10.62
C GLY A 55 -32.86 10.85 -10.38
N PHE A 56 -32.27 11.26 -9.26
CA PHE A 56 -31.77 12.61 -9.06
C PHE A 56 -30.46 12.81 -9.83
N ASP A 57 -30.34 13.97 -10.48
CA ASP A 57 -29.06 14.42 -11.01
C ASP A 57 -28.10 14.65 -9.83
N PRO A 58 -26.83 14.22 -9.92
CA PRO A 58 -25.88 14.34 -8.84
C PRO A 58 -25.82 15.79 -8.34
N LEU A 59 -25.99 15.98 -7.02
CA LEU A 59 -26.13 17.27 -6.32
C LEU A 59 -25.05 18.30 -6.65
N SER A 60 -23.90 17.89 -7.18
CA SER A 60 -22.85 18.80 -7.62
C SER A 60 -22.02 18.19 -8.75
N SER A 61 -21.42 19.05 -9.59
CA SER A 61 -20.39 18.60 -10.51
C SER A 61 -19.23 18.01 -9.71
N SER A 62 -18.73 16.84 -10.10
CA SER A 62 -17.55 16.16 -9.53
C SER A 62 -16.22 16.92 -9.66
N ARG A 63 -16.27 18.22 -9.93
CA ARG A 63 -15.15 19.14 -10.15
C ARG A 63 -14.74 19.92 -8.91
N THR A 64 -15.37 19.69 -7.76
CA THR A 64 -14.82 20.18 -6.50
C THR A 64 -13.56 19.39 -6.19
N PRO A 65 -12.43 20.06 -5.92
CA PRO A 65 -11.21 19.34 -5.58
C PRO A 65 -11.47 18.50 -4.32
N PHE A 66 -11.06 17.23 -4.41
CA PHE A 66 -11.05 16.31 -3.28
C PHE A 66 -10.27 16.92 -2.10
N SER A 67 -10.60 16.52 -0.87
CA SER A 67 -10.06 17.18 0.33
C SER A 67 -8.53 17.05 0.40
N LEU A 68 -7.85 18.16 0.72
CA LEU A 68 -6.38 18.23 0.85
C LEU A 68 -5.85 17.27 1.93
N ARG A 69 -6.69 16.83 2.86
CA ARG A 69 -6.36 15.88 3.93
C ARG A 69 -5.87 14.54 3.36
N PHE A 70 -6.56 13.98 2.36
CA PHE A 70 -6.13 12.72 1.75
C PHE A 70 -4.83 12.83 0.95
N PHE A 71 -4.57 14.02 0.40
CA PHE A 71 -3.30 14.30 -0.26
C PHE A 71 -2.14 14.31 0.74
N LEU A 72 -2.31 14.96 1.91
CA LEU A 72 -1.31 14.99 2.97
C LEU A 72 -1.04 13.59 3.55
N LEU A 73 -2.08 12.76 3.72
CA LEU A 73 -1.92 11.36 4.14
C LEU A 73 -1.11 10.55 3.12
N ALA A 74 -1.38 10.72 1.81
CA ALA A 74 -0.64 10.02 0.76
C ALA A 74 0.84 10.46 0.72
N LEU A 75 1.10 11.76 0.93
CA LEU A 75 2.45 12.31 1.02
C LEU A 75 3.20 11.76 2.24
N LEU A 76 2.55 11.74 3.41
CA LEU A 76 3.13 11.20 4.65
C LEU A 76 3.46 9.71 4.49
N PHE A 77 2.55 8.93 3.91
CA PHE A 77 2.79 7.50 3.63
C PHE A 77 3.97 7.31 2.67
N LEU A 78 4.06 8.12 1.61
CA LEU A 78 5.16 8.04 0.65
C LEU A 78 6.53 8.29 1.31
N VAL A 79 6.63 9.32 2.16
CA VAL A 79 7.87 9.66 2.86
C VAL A 79 8.23 8.55 3.85
N PHE A 80 7.26 8.08 4.64
CA PHE A 80 7.49 7.01 5.62
C PHE A 80 7.89 5.68 4.94
N ASP A 81 7.28 5.34 3.81
CA ASP A 81 7.63 4.13 3.04
C ASP A 81 9.06 4.19 2.49
N LEU A 82 9.49 5.37 2.02
CA LEU A 82 10.89 5.62 1.65
C LEU A 82 11.81 5.45 2.86
N GLU A 83 11.48 6.01 4.01
CA GLU A 83 12.32 5.92 5.20
C GLU A 83 12.43 4.48 5.74
N MET A 84 11.38 3.68 5.58
CA MET A 84 11.38 2.26 5.91
C MET A 84 12.31 1.45 5.00
N ILE A 85 12.41 1.78 3.71
CA ILE A 85 13.37 1.09 2.81
C ILE A 85 14.82 1.33 3.23
N LEU A 86 15.12 2.49 3.81
CA LEU A 86 16.45 2.84 4.31
C LEU A 86 16.74 2.16 5.66
N LEU A 87 15.72 1.97 6.51
CA LEU A 87 15.85 1.27 7.79
C LEU A 87 16.05 -0.25 7.64
N PHE A 88 15.48 -0.87 6.60
CA PHE A 88 15.54 -2.32 6.43
C PHE A 88 16.98 -2.91 6.45
N PRO A 89 17.94 -2.42 5.64
CA PRO A 89 19.31 -2.91 5.70
C PRO A 89 20.00 -2.58 7.03
N TYR A 90 19.66 -1.46 7.66
CA TYR A 90 20.18 -1.08 8.98
C TYR A 90 19.78 -2.11 10.04
N ILE A 91 18.49 -2.47 10.12
CA ILE A 91 17.98 -3.45 11.09
C ILE A 91 18.66 -4.80 10.89
N PHE A 92 18.81 -5.26 9.64
CA PHE A 92 19.51 -6.51 9.34
C PHE A 92 20.97 -6.48 9.79
N SER A 93 21.65 -5.34 9.60
CA SER A 93 23.04 -5.16 10.01
C SER A 93 23.22 -5.12 11.53
N VAL A 94 22.23 -4.62 12.29
CA VAL A 94 22.26 -4.59 13.76
C VAL A 94 21.91 -5.96 14.34
N MET A 95 20.95 -6.68 13.74
CA MET A 95 20.50 -7.99 14.20
C MET A 95 21.51 -9.10 13.89
N SER A 96 22.36 -8.94 12.88
CA SER A 96 23.41 -9.90 12.57
C SER A 96 24.45 -9.95 13.70
N VAL A 97 24.47 -11.06 14.43
CA VAL A 97 25.37 -11.32 15.59
C VAL A 97 26.86 -11.16 15.24
N TYR A 98 27.23 -11.29 13.97
CA TYR A 98 28.61 -11.17 13.47
C TYR A 98 28.96 -9.79 12.92
N SER A 99 28.02 -8.85 12.92
CA SER A 99 28.24 -7.49 12.44
C SER A 99 29.11 -6.71 13.44
N LYS A 100 30.36 -6.43 13.07
CA LYS A 100 31.22 -5.44 13.75
C LYS A 100 30.77 -4.03 13.38
N MET A 101 29.52 -3.70 13.67
CA MET A 101 29.03 -2.35 13.46
C MET A 101 29.60 -1.44 14.54
N SER A 102 30.32 -0.40 14.10
CA SER A 102 30.87 0.62 14.99
C SER A 102 29.75 1.22 15.86
N VAL A 103 30.07 1.54 17.11
CA VAL A 103 29.14 2.23 18.04
C VAL A 103 28.58 3.50 17.40
N ILE A 104 29.40 4.20 16.62
CA ILE A 104 29.01 5.41 15.88
C ILE A 104 27.89 5.11 14.88
N GLY A 105 27.97 4.00 14.14
CA GLY A 105 26.94 3.62 13.18
C GLY A 105 25.59 3.31 13.85
N LYS A 106 25.62 2.68 15.04
CA LYS A 106 24.40 2.43 15.83
C LYS A 106 23.78 3.74 16.33
N MET A 107 24.61 4.70 16.75
CA MET A 107 24.14 6.03 17.17
C MET A 107 23.47 6.78 16.02
N TRP A 108 24.02 6.74 14.81
CA TRP A 108 23.38 7.36 13.64
C TRP A 108 22.01 6.75 13.31
N GLY A 109 21.85 5.44 13.43
CA GLY A 109 20.53 4.82 13.23
C GLY A 109 19.51 5.17 14.32
N LEU A 110 19.95 5.37 15.56
CA LEU A 110 19.09 5.88 16.63
C LEU A 110 18.68 7.34 16.39
N ILE A 111 19.60 8.19 15.94
CA ILE A 111 19.30 9.57 15.56
C ILE A 111 18.29 9.58 14.40
N PHE A 112 18.49 8.74 13.39
CA PHE A 112 17.57 8.59 12.28
C PHE A 112 16.16 8.23 12.76
N LEU A 113 16.03 7.21 13.62
CA LEU A 113 14.74 6.85 14.24
C LEU A 113 14.13 8.00 15.06
N ALA A 114 14.94 8.76 15.78
CA ALA A 114 14.45 9.91 16.56
C ALA A 114 13.86 11.00 15.66
N VAL A 115 14.48 11.28 14.50
CA VAL A 115 13.96 12.24 13.51
C VAL A 115 12.60 11.77 12.97
N LEU A 116 12.43 10.48 12.68
CA LEU A 116 11.16 9.91 12.22
C LEU A 116 10.04 10.12 13.24
N VAL A 117 10.30 9.79 14.49
CA VAL A 117 9.31 9.94 15.58
C VAL A 117 8.97 11.41 15.80
N LEU A 118 9.97 12.30 15.79
CA LEU A 118 9.75 13.73 15.96
C LEU A 118 8.97 14.34 14.78
N GLY A 119 9.26 13.94 13.55
CA GLY A 119 8.53 14.37 12.36
C GLY A 119 7.06 13.95 12.41
N LEU A 120 6.78 12.70 12.84
CA LEU A 120 5.42 12.22 13.02
C LEU A 120 4.69 12.95 14.15
N MET A 121 5.36 13.20 15.29
CA MET A 121 4.77 13.97 16.39
C MET A 121 4.44 15.41 15.99
N HIS A 122 5.28 16.03 15.17
CA HIS A 122 5.01 17.37 14.63
C HIS A 122 3.74 17.37 13.77
N GLU A 123 3.63 16.43 12.82
CA GLU A 123 2.46 16.33 11.94
C GLU A 123 1.16 16.01 12.71
N LEU A 124 1.25 15.20 13.78
CA LEU A 124 0.12 14.94 14.68
C LEU A 124 -0.33 16.19 15.43
N ASN A 125 0.60 17.04 15.86
CA ASN A 125 0.27 18.26 16.59
C ASN A 125 -0.36 19.35 15.69
N GLU A 126 -0.08 19.33 14.39
CA GLU A 126 -0.73 20.22 13.40
C GLU A 126 -2.20 19.82 13.11
N GLY A 127 -2.68 18.69 13.64
CA GLY A 127 -4.07 18.27 13.49
C GLY A 127 -4.45 17.81 12.07
N THR A 128 -3.47 17.64 11.17
CA THR A 128 -3.69 17.11 9.81
C THR A 128 -4.33 15.72 9.82
N LEU A 129 -4.10 14.97 10.92
CA LEU A 129 -4.54 13.60 11.13
C LEU A 129 -5.83 13.48 11.94
N ASP A 130 -6.37 14.58 12.48
CA ASP A 130 -7.60 14.53 13.27
C ASP A 130 -8.83 14.41 12.36
N TRP A 131 -9.61 13.36 12.62
CA TRP A 131 -10.91 13.15 12.00
C TRP A 131 -11.98 13.85 12.84
N GLU A 132 -12.55 14.92 12.28
CA GLU A 132 -13.90 15.34 12.67
C GLU A 132 -14.85 14.24 12.20
N LEU A 133 -15.37 13.48 13.17
CA LEU A 133 -16.62 12.75 12.99
C LEU A 133 -17.73 13.80 12.94
N ASP A 134 -17.95 14.39 11.77
CA ASP A 134 -19.21 15.06 11.45
C ASP A 134 -20.29 14.01 11.14
#